data_AF-A0A440LJ38-F1
#
_entry.id   AF-A0A440LJ38-F1
#
_cell.length_a   1.000
_cell.length_b   1.000
_cell.length_c   1.000
_cell.angle_alpha   90.00
_cell.angle_beta   90.00
_cell.angle_gamma   90.00
#
_symmetry.space_group_name_H-M   'P 1'
#
loop_
_entity.id
_entity.type
_entity.pdbx_description
1 polymer ?
#
loop_
_entity_poly.entity_id
_entity_poly.type
_entity_poly.pdbx_seq_one_letter_code
_entity_poly.pdbx_strand_id
1 'polypeptide(L)' 'MANLVHARLADASHRLPHPFRPATDFPAEGQSIDREDPVWMQLINDGSLIVDEIEAPAVPAAGKRKEKN' A
#
# COMPACT_ATOMS: atom_id res chain seq x y z
N MET A 1 -14.34 -8.11 5.57
CA MET A 1 -14.24 -7.72 4.14
C MET A 1 -13.00 -6.82 4.10
N ALA A 2 -11.94 -7.12 3.36
CA ALA A 2 -10.72 -6.29 3.44
C ALA A 2 -11.00 -4.86 2.94
N ASN A 3 -10.75 -3.85 3.77
CA ASN A 3 -10.94 -2.45 3.40
C ASN A 3 -9.64 -1.91 2.78
N LEU A 4 -9.44 -2.24 1.49
CA LEU A 4 -8.22 -1.89 0.80
C LEU A 4 -8.18 -0.39 0.47
N VAL A 5 -7.18 0.30 1.01
CA VAL A 5 -6.89 1.71 0.74
C VAL A 5 -5.49 1.86 0.15
N HIS A 6 -5.28 2.92 -0.62
CA HIS A 6 -3.94 3.27 -1.08
C HIS A 6 -3.23 4.10 -0.01
N ALA A 7 -2.03 3.67 0.38
CA ALA A 7 -1.21 4.41 1.32
C ALA A 7 0.23 4.53 0.82
N ARG A 8 0.83 5.70 1.07
CA ARG A 8 2.21 6.03 0.70
C ARG A 8 3.01 6.48 1.93
N LEU A 9 4.33 6.52 1.80
CA LEU A 9 5.19 7.05 2.85
C LEU A 9 4.90 8.52 3.09
N ALA A 10 4.89 8.93 4.36
CA ALA A 10 4.79 10.34 4.71
C ALA A 10 6.02 11.15 4.26
N ASP A 11 7.19 10.52 4.29
CA ASP A 11 8.43 11.06 3.75
C ASP A 11 9.03 10.08 2.73
N ALA A 12 9.07 10.49 1.47
CA ALA A 12 9.63 9.70 0.38
C ALA A 12 11.15 9.50 0.48
N SER A 13 11.84 10.28 1.32
CA SER A 13 13.28 10.14 1.59
C SER A 13 13.54 9.07 2.66
N HIS A 14 12.53 8.68 3.43
CA HIS A 14 12.64 7.68 4.48
C HIS A 14 12.37 6.27 3.95
N ARG A 15 12.98 5.28 4.60
CA ARG A 15 12.74 3.86 4.32
C ARG A 15 11.96 3.25 5.46
N LEU A 16 10.80 2.71 5.16
CA LEU A 16 9.99 1.94 6.10
C LEU A 16 10.11 0.45 5.73
N PRO A 17 10.57 -0.43 6.63
CA PRO A 17 10.58 -1.87 6.34
C PRO A 17 9.15 -2.40 6.19
N HIS A 18 8.92 -3.23 5.18
CA HIS A 18 7.60 -3.77 4.90
C HIS A 18 7.23 -4.87 5.92
N PRO A 19 6.15 -4.72 6.70
CA PRO A 19 5.83 -5.60 7.83
C PRO A 19 5.58 -7.06 7.43
N PHE A 20 4.99 -7.29 6.25
CA PHE A 20 4.68 -8.64 5.75
C PHE A 20 5.69 -9.18 4.72
N ARG A 21 6.71 -8.39 4.33
CA ARG A 21 7.68 -8.78 3.31
C ARG A 21 9.08 -8.55 3.88
N PRO A 22 9.72 -9.60 4.41
CA PRO A 22 11.04 -9.45 5.01
C PRO A 22 12.06 -8.95 3.99
N ALA A 23 13.01 -8.14 4.47
CA ALA A 23 14.07 -7.52 3.68
C ALA A 23 13.60 -6.68 2.47
N THR A 24 12.33 -6.27 2.48
CA THR A 24 11.75 -5.38 1.46
C THR A 24 11.31 -4.09 2.12
N ASP A 25 11.58 -2.96 1.49
CA ASP A 25 11.09 -1.66 1.95
C ASP A 25 9.68 -1.42 1.39
N PHE A 26 8.86 -0.68 2.14
CA PHE A 26 7.57 -0.19 1.66
C PHE A 26 7.80 0.82 0.51
N PRO A 27 7.07 0.71 -0.61
CA PRO A 27 7.29 1.55 -1.77
C PRO A 27 6.98 3.02 -1.47
N ALA A 28 7.90 3.92 -1.84
CA ALA A 28 7.71 5.37 -1.67
C ALA A 28 6.50 5.90 -2.46
N GLU A 29 6.19 5.27 -3.59
CA GLU A 29 5.04 5.59 -4.44
C GLU A 29 3.70 5.14 -3.83
N GLY A 30 3.75 4.30 -2.79
CA GLY A 30 2.61 3.73 -2.12
C GLY A 30 2.19 2.34 -2.62
N GLN A 31 1.32 1.70 -1.86
CA GLN A 31 0.68 0.43 -2.23
C GLN A 31 -0.71 0.32 -1.59
N SER A 32 -1.51 -0.62 -2.11
CA SER A 32 -2.76 -0.99 -1.47
C SER A 32 -2.50 -1.79 -0.20
N ILE A 33 -3.09 -1.36 0.91
CA ILE A 33 -3.02 -1.99 2.23
C ILE A 33 -4.42 -2.16 2.79
N ASP A 34 -4.60 -3.13 3.71
CA ASP A 34 -5.86 -3.28 4.41
C ASP A 34 -5.92 -2.29 5.59
N ARG A 35 -6.83 -1.33 5.52
CA ARG A 35 -7.02 -0.30 6.55
C ARG A 35 -7.47 -0.90 7.89
N GLU A 36 -8.06 -2.08 7.88
CA GLU A 36 -8.53 -2.74 9.11
C GLU A 36 -7.45 -3.63 9.75
N ASP A 37 -6.28 -3.79 9.12
CA ASP A 37 -5.18 -4.56 9.69
C ASP A 37 -4.51 -3.76 10.85
N PRO A 38 -4.33 -4.36 12.04
CA PRO A 38 -3.75 -3.68 13.19
C PRO A 38 -2.34 -3.12 12.95
N VAL A 39 -1.53 -3.73 12.10
CA VAL A 39 -0.17 -3.27 11.80
C VAL A 39 -0.23 -2.03 10.91
N TRP A 40 -1.06 -2.06 9.87
CA TRP A 40 -1.26 -0.91 8.99
C TRP A 40 -1.90 0.27 9.71
N MET A 41 -2.90 0.03 10.56
CA MET A 41 -3.51 1.09 11.39
C MET A 41 -2.48 1.78 12.29
N GLN A 42 -1.55 1.03 12.89
CA GLN A 42 -0.50 1.62 13.71
C GLN A 42 0.43 2.52 12.88
N LEU A 43 0.87 2.06 11.71
CA LEU A 43 1.74 2.84 10.80
C LEU A 43 1.05 4.07 10.21
N ILE A 44 -0.27 4.06 10.10
CA ILE A 44 -1.03 5.25 9.71
C ILE A 44 -1.13 6.22 10.89
N ASN A 45 -1.44 5.70 12.08
CA ASN A 45 -1.62 6.51 13.29
C ASN A 45 -0.31 7.13 13.80
N ASP A 46 0.83 6.47 13.59
CA ASP A 46 2.15 7.02 13.94
C ASP A 46 2.68 8.04 12.92
N GLY A 47 1.99 8.19 11.77
CA GLY A 47 2.34 9.12 10.70
C GLY A 47 3.41 8.60 9.74
N SER A 48 3.80 7.32 9.80
CA SER A 48 4.72 6.71 8.83
C SER A 48 4.08 6.58 7.45
N LEU A 49 2.78 6.28 7.42
CA LEU A 49 1.98 6.14 6.22
C LEU A 49 0.89 7.21 6.14
N ILE A 50 0.73 7.78 4.97
CA ILE A 50 -0.38 8.67 4.63
C ILE A 50 -1.32 7.88 3.71
N VAL A 51 -2.57 7.77 4.12
CA VAL A 51 -3.63 7.24 3.25
C VAL A 51 -3.97 8.33 2.26
N ASP A 52 -3.78 8.05 0.97
CA ASP A 52 -4.31 8.96 -0.05
C ASP A 52 -5.82 8.78 -0.03
N GLU A 53 -6.57 9.84 0.30
CA GLU A 53 -8.01 9.93 0.03
C GLU A 53 -8.22 10.04 -1.48
N ILE A 54 -7.86 8.99 -2.20
CA ILE A 54 -8.35 8.78 -3.55
C ILE A 54 -9.77 8.28 -3.34
N GLU A 55 -10.76 9.19 -3.44
CA GLU A 55 -12.10 8.78 -3.83
C GLU A 55 -11.94 7.81 -5.00
N ALA A 56 -12.19 6.53 -4.74
CA ALA A 56 -11.90 5.48 -5.69
C ALA A 56 -12.54 5.79 -7.06
N PRO A 57 -11.82 5.61 -8.17
CA PRO A 57 -12.44 5.01 -9.33
C PRO A 57 -12.11 3.52 -9.27
N ALA A 58 -13.16 2.73 -9.03
CA ALA A 58 -13.16 1.30 -9.27
C ALA A 58 -12.56 0.98 -10.64
N VAL A 59 -11.49 0.18 -10.70
CA VAL A 59 -11.30 -0.87 -11.72
C VAL A 59 -10.07 -1.74 -11.38
N PRO A 60 -10.15 -3.07 -11.57
CA PRO A 60 -9.04 -3.97 -11.33
C PRO A 60 -7.96 -3.75 -12.39
N ALA A 61 -6.69 -3.75 -11.98
CA ALA A 61 -5.57 -3.89 -12.91
C ALA A 61 -5.55 -5.32 -13.48
N ALA A 62 -6.46 -5.60 -14.39
CA ALA A 62 -6.34 -6.68 -15.36
C ALA A 62 -5.21 -6.31 -16.34
N GLY A 63 -4.01 -6.83 -16.08
CA GLY A 63 -2.79 -6.60 -16.87
C GLY A 63 -2.17 -7.90 -17.39
N LYS A 64 -2.90 -8.60 -18.27
CA LYS A 64 -2.42 -9.49 -19.35
C LYS A 64 -1.60 -10.76 -19.00
N ARG A 65 -2.30 -11.89 -18.92
CA ARG A 65 -1.86 -13.14 -19.58
C ARG A 65 -2.17 -13.02 -21.08
N LYS A 66 -1.14 -13.09 -21.94
CA LYS A 66 -1.16 -13.67 -23.31
C LYS A 66 0.26 -14.16 -23.59
N GLU A 67 0.51 -15.47 -23.49
CA GLU A 67 0.37 -16.47 -24.56
C GLU A 67 1.63 -16.50 -25.43
N LYS A 68 2.43 -17.55 -25.26
CA LYS A 68 3.69 -17.80 -25.95
C LYS A 68 3.40 -18.64 -27.19
N ASN A 69 3.86 -18.12 -28.32
CA ASN A 69 4.00 -18.74 -29.64
C ASN A 69 4.42 -20.22 -29.60
#